data_AF-A0A4U7F1P2-F1
#
_entry.id   AF-A0A4U7F1P2-F1
#
_cell.length_a   1.000
_cell.length_b   1.000
_cell.length_c   1.000
_cell.angle_alpha   90.00
_cell.angle_beta   90.00
_cell.angle_gamma   90.00
#
_symmetry.space_group_name_H-M   'P 1'
#
loop_
_entity.id
_entity.type
_entity.pdbx_description
1 polymer ?
#
loop_
_entity_poly.entity_id
_entity_poly.type
_entity_poly.pdbx_seq_one_letter_code
_entity_poly.pdbx_strand_id
1 'polypeptide(L)'
;MTPALTYLQFHLVFSLPLLAVLWRVAPRYTGARRRRAAGGIAVLVTIAYAYTTPWISHMIGRGAWSYADGAVLVRALSIPLGEYLFFAIQTVAVALACHRIGFDPAFRDGDFARLPRAAGVAVGLALVPVGIGLVAVGNRFLYLGGLLAWVGPVVALQW
;
A
#
# COMPACT_ATOMS: atom_id res chain seq x y z
N MET A 1 -18.17 21.52 -17.44
CA MET A 1 -17.29 20.45 -16.91
C MET A 1 -17.63 20.30 -15.44
N THR A 2 -18.00 19.10 -14.97
CA THR A 2 -18.16 18.86 -13.53
C THR A 2 -16.79 19.01 -12.88
N PRO A 3 -16.63 19.82 -11.82
CA PRO A 3 -15.35 19.94 -11.14
C PRO A 3 -14.91 18.55 -10.65
N ALA A 4 -13.66 18.18 -10.94
CA ALA A 4 -13.08 16.95 -10.42
C ALA A 4 -13.06 17.03 -8.89
N LEU A 5 -13.46 15.94 -8.21
CA LEU A 5 -13.41 15.88 -6.76
C LEU A 5 -11.97 16.09 -6.28
N THR A 6 -11.78 16.90 -5.25
CA THR A 6 -10.51 16.93 -4.52
C THR A 6 -10.28 15.58 -3.85
N TYR A 7 -9.02 15.29 -3.49
CA TYR A 7 -8.68 14.05 -2.79
C TYR A 7 -9.44 13.90 -1.46
N LEU A 8 -9.67 15.00 -0.74
CA LEU A 8 -10.43 14.96 0.50
C LEU A 8 -11.91 14.65 0.25
N GLN A 9 -12.49 15.21 -0.81
CA GLN A 9 -13.85 14.87 -1.23
C GLN A 9 -13.96 13.41 -1.69
N PHE A 10 -12.95 12.90 -2.39
CA PHE A 10 -12.91 11.48 -2.76
C PHE A 10 -12.92 10.58 -1.51
N HIS A 11 -12.13 10.89 -0.48
CA HIS A 11 -12.18 10.14 0.77
C HIS A 11 -13.53 10.22 1.46
N LEU A 12 -14.14 11.41 1.50
CA LEU A 12 -15.46 11.60 2.11
C LEU A 12 -16.55 10.77 1.41
N VAL A 13 -16.51 10.68 0.08
CA VAL A 13 -17.55 10.02 -0.71
C VAL A 13 -17.32 8.51 -0.87
N PHE A 14 -16.05 8.06 -0.95
CA PHE A 14 -15.74 6.67 -1.28
C PHE A 14 -15.02 5.93 -0.16
N SER A 15 -13.90 6.48 0.34
CA SER A 15 -13.02 5.73 1.25
C SER A 15 -13.58 5.63 2.67
N LEU A 16 -14.10 6.72 3.23
CA LEU A 16 -14.65 6.76 4.58
C LEU A 16 -15.96 5.99 4.71
N PRO A 17 -16.90 6.02 3.75
CA PRO A 17 -18.09 5.17 3.79
C PRO A 17 -17.74 3.68 3.79
N LEU A 18 -16.81 3.25 2.92
CA LEU A 18 -16.31 1.87 2.93
C LEU A 18 -15.69 1.50 4.29
N LEU A 19 -14.81 2.37 4.81
CA LEU A 19 -14.17 2.16 6.10
C LEU A 19 -15.20 2.08 7.24
N ALA A 20 -16.23 2.91 7.22
CA ALA A 20 -17.31 2.91 8.22
C ALA A 20 -18.13 1.61 8.17
N VAL A 21 -18.47 1.12 6.97
CA VAL A 21 -19.14 -0.18 6.79
C VAL A 21 -18.26 -1.29 7.34
N LEU A 22 -16.98 -1.35 6.95
CA LEU A 22 -16.04 -2.37 7.42
C LEU A 22 -15.85 -2.32 8.94
N TRP A 23 -15.72 -1.12 9.51
CA TRP A 23 -15.65 -0.94 10.96
C TRP A 23 -16.90 -1.46 11.66
N ARG A 24 -18.08 -1.26 11.08
CA ARG A 24 -19.35 -1.71 11.64
C ARG A 24 -19.50 -3.23 11.60
N VAL A 25 -19.11 -3.86 10.49
CA VAL A 25 -19.30 -5.32 10.30
C VAL A 25 -18.14 -6.16 10.82
N ALA A 26 -16.95 -5.59 11.01
CA ALA A 26 -15.80 -6.31 11.52
C ALA A 26 -16.04 -6.81 12.96
N PRO A 27 -15.53 -8.01 13.30
CA PRO A 27 -15.73 -8.61 14.61
C PRO A 27 -15.10 -7.76 15.72
N ARG A 28 -15.83 -7.64 16.84
CA ARG A 28 -15.37 -6.89 18.02
C ARG A 28 -14.63 -7.82 18.97
N TYR A 29 -13.30 -7.84 18.85
CA TYR A 29 -12.45 -8.61 19.75
C TYR A 29 -12.30 -7.95 21.12
N THR A 30 -12.07 -8.77 22.15
CA THR A 30 -11.77 -8.33 23.52
C THR A 30 -10.39 -8.84 23.97
N GLY A 31 -9.91 -8.34 25.11
CA GLY A 31 -8.68 -8.79 25.77
C GLY A 31 -7.44 -8.78 24.88
N ALA A 32 -6.66 -9.86 24.96
CA ALA A 32 -5.40 -10.00 24.22
C ALA A 32 -5.60 -9.98 22.69
N ARG A 33 -6.69 -10.54 22.17
CA ARG A 33 -6.97 -10.57 20.73
C ARG A 33 -7.19 -9.16 20.17
N ARG A 34 -7.91 -8.29 20.90
CA ARG A 34 -8.07 -6.88 20.54
C ARG A 34 -6.73 -6.16 20.46
N ARG A 35 -5.88 -6.33 21.47
CA ARG A 35 -4.55 -5.70 21.52
C ARG A 35 -3.65 -6.14 20.36
N ARG A 36 -3.63 -7.44 20.05
CA ARG A 36 -2.84 -7.99 18.94
C ARG A 36 -3.36 -7.50 17.58
N ALA A 37 -4.68 -7.48 17.38
CA ALA A 37 -5.27 -6.94 16.15
C ALA A 37 -4.94 -5.46 15.96
N ALA A 38 -5.16 -4.63 16.98
CA ALA A 38 -4.84 -3.20 16.93
C ALA A 38 -3.34 -2.96 16.72
N GLY A 39 -2.47 -3.70 17.42
CA GLY A 39 -1.01 -3.62 17.26
C GLY A 39 -0.57 -4.01 15.85
N GLY A 40 -1.10 -5.11 15.30
CA GLY A 40 -0.81 -5.54 13.93
C GLY A 40 -1.21 -4.49 12.88
N ILE A 41 -2.42 -3.91 13.02
CA ILE A 41 -2.87 -2.82 12.14
C ILE A 41 -1.96 -1.60 12.27
N ALA A 42 -1.58 -1.19 13.48
CA ALA A 42 -0.69 -0.05 13.70
C ALA A 42 0.69 -0.27 13.07
N VAL A 43 1.24 -1.48 13.17
CA VAL A 43 2.50 -1.87 12.50
C VAL A 43 2.35 -1.80 10.98
N LEU A 44 1.29 -2.36 10.42
CA LEU A 44 1.05 -2.33 8.97
C LEU A 44 0.88 -0.90 8.44
N VAL A 45 0.16 -0.04 9.17
CA VAL A 45 0.03 1.38 8.82
C VAL A 45 1.41 2.04 8.87
N THR A 46 2.19 1.82 9.93
CA THR A 46 3.56 2.35 10.04
C THR A 46 4.43 1.93 8.86
N ILE A 47 4.40 0.65 8.49
CA ILE A 47 5.13 0.13 7.33
C ILE A 47 4.67 0.81 6.04
N ALA A 48 3.35 0.96 5.84
CA ALA A 48 2.81 1.64 4.66
C ALA A 48 3.34 3.07 4.54
N TYR A 49 3.32 3.84 5.63
CA TYR A 49 3.90 5.18 5.63
C TYR A 49 5.42 5.16 5.35
N ALA A 50 6.18 4.34 6.09
CA ALA A 50 7.63 4.32 6.00
C ALA A 50 8.13 3.87 4.62
N TYR A 51 7.44 2.89 4.01
CA TYR A 51 7.88 2.27 2.77
C TYR A 51 7.35 2.97 1.52
N THR A 52 6.12 3.50 1.55
CA THR A 52 5.50 4.14 0.39
C THR A 52 5.89 5.60 0.24
N THR A 53 6.13 6.32 1.35
CA THR A 53 6.47 7.76 1.31
C THR A 53 7.71 8.08 0.46
N PRO A 54 8.86 7.40 0.62
CA PRO A 54 10.05 7.74 -0.15
C PRO A 54 9.85 7.55 -1.65
N TRP A 55 9.17 6.46 -2.04
CA TRP A 55 8.88 6.15 -3.44
C TRP A 55 7.95 7.17 -4.08
N ILE A 56 6.81 7.47 -3.44
CA ILE A 56 5.86 8.44 -3.99
C ILE A 56 6.49 9.83 -4.09
N SER A 57 7.21 10.28 -3.05
CA SER A 57 7.92 11.57 -3.10
C SER A 57 8.91 11.62 -4.27
N HIS A 58 9.66 10.53 -4.52
CA HIS A 58 10.56 10.44 -5.65
C HIS A 58 9.84 10.47 -7.01
N MET A 59 8.75 9.70 -7.17
CA MET A 59 7.98 9.66 -8.42
C MET A 59 7.35 11.01 -8.76
N ILE A 60 6.77 11.70 -7.77
CA ILE A 60 6.22 13.05 -7.93
C ILE A 60 7.35 14.04 -8.26
N GLY A 61 8.46 14.00 -7.52
CA GLY A 61 9.60 14.90 -7.73
C GLY A 61 10.26 14.75 -9.10
N ARG A 62 10.14 13.57 -9.72
CA ARG A 62 10.62 13.29 -11.09
C ARG A 62 9.56 13.50 -12.18
N GLY A 63 8.35 13.92 -11.81
CA GLY A 63 7.25 14.15 -12.76
C GLY A 63 6.64 12.87 -13.34
N ALA A 64 6.93 11.70 -12.78
CA ALA A 64 6.31 10.43 -13.20
C ALA A 64 4.86 10.31 -12.73
N TRP A 65 4.46 11.11 -11.73
CA TRP A 65 3.13 11.19 -11.18
C TRP A 65 2.73 12.65 -11.00
N SER A 66 1.62 13.07 -11.59
CA SER A 66 1.04 14.40 -11.42
C SER A 66 -0.41 14.35 -10.92
N TYR A 67 -0.93 15.49 -10.49
CA TYR A 67 -2.28 15.66 -9.98
C TYR A 67 -3.01 16.71 -10.82
N ALA A 68 -4.31 16.55 -11.00
CA ALA A 68 -5.13 17.56 -11.66
C ALA A 68 -5.14 18.87 -10.87
N ASP A 69 -5.29 19.98 -11.59
CA ASP A 69 -5.39 21.30 -10.99
C ASP A 69 -6.56 21.37 -10.00
N GLY A 70 -6.30 21.95 -8.82
CA GLY A 70 -7.29 22.04 -7.74
C GLY A 70 -7.58 20.74 -6.98
N ALA A 71 -7.03 19.59 -7.38
CA ALA A 71 -7.30 18.31 -6.71
C ALA A 71 -6.65 18.19 -5.31
N VAL A 72 -5.62 18.99 -5.03
CA VAL A 72 -4.77 18.90 -3.84
C VAL A 72 -4.92 20.14 -2.97
N LEU A 73 -5.38 19.95 -1.72
CA LEU A 73 -5.51 21.03 -0.74
C LEU A 73 -4.17 21.42 -0.11
N VAL A 74 -3.41 20.42 0.36
CA VAL A 74 -2.13 20.63 1.06
C VAL A 74 -1.18 19.49 0.75
N ARG A 75 0.13 19.78 0.80
CA ARG A 75 1.22 18.83 0.58
C ARG A 75 2.19 18.81 1.75
N ALA A 76 2.79 17.64 2.00
CA ALA A 76 3.97 17.48 2.83
C ALA A 76 4.96 16.57 2.10
N LEU A 77 6.25 16.91 2.10
CA LEU A 77 7.29 16.18 1.33
C LEU A 77 6.92 15.97 -0.16
N SER A 78 6.28 16.97 -0.76
CA SER A 78 5.71 16.95 -2.13
C SER A 78 4.47 16.08 -2.33
N ILE A 79 4.08 15.28 -1.33
CA ILE A 79 2.95 14.36 -1.39
C ILE A 79 1.66 15.06 -0.90
N PRO A 80 0.54 14.96 -1.64
CA PRO A 80 -0.76 15.43 -1.15
C PRO A 80 -1.19 14.75 0.15
N LEU A 81 -1.84 15.50 1.06
CA LEU A 81 -2.43 14.93 2.28
C LEU A 81 -3.32 13.72 2.02
N GLY A 82 -4.07 13.73 0.92
CA GLY A 82 -4.93 12.61 0.57
C GLY A 82 -4.18 11.31 0.30
N GLU A 83 -2.95 11.32 -0.22
CA GLU A 83 -2.18 10.07 -0.36
C GLU A 83 -1.84 9.47 1.00
N TYR A 84 -1.46 10.31 1.97
CA TYR A 84 -1.25 9.85 3.34
C TYR A 84 -2.53 9.26 3.95
N LEU A 85 -3.68 9.90 3.69
CA LEU A 85 -4.98 9.35 4.09
C LEU A 85 -5.27 8.01 3.39
N PHE A 86 -4.92 7.86 2.11
CA PHE A 86 -5.01 6.57 1.42
C PHE A 86 -4.18 5.49 2.09
N PHE A 87 -2.92 5.77 2.48
CA PHE A 87 -2.08 4.78 3.15
C PHE A 87 -2.78 4.26 4.41
N ALA A 88 -3.26 5.15 5.28
CA ALA A 88 -3.95 4.75 6.49
C ALA A 88 -5.30 4.05 6.21
N ILE A 89 -6.17 4.69 5.44
CA ILE A 89 -7.55 4.21 5.23
C ILE A 89 -7.56 2.86 4.52
N GLN A 90 -6.75 2.67 3.47
CA GLN A 90 -6.70 1.41 2.73
C GLN A 90 -6.11 0.29 3.59
N THR A 91 -5.03 0.54 4.33
CA THR A 91 -4.47 -0.46 5.23
C THR A 91 -5.47 -0.89 6.31
N VAL A 92 -6.17 0.05 6.94
CA VAL A 92 -7.19 -0.27 7.95
C VAL A 92 -8.38 -0.98 7.32
N ALA A 93 -8.87 -0.54 6.15
CA ALA A 93 -9.98 -1.17 5.45
C ALA A 93 -9.66 -2.64 5.12
N VAL A 94 -8.51 -2.92 4.50
CA VAL A 94 -8.08 -4.29 4.18
C VAL A 94 -7.94 -5.12 5.45
N ALA A 95 -7.35 -4.58 6.52
CA ALA A 95 -7.22 -5.33 7.76
C ALA A 95 -8.58 -5.69 8.40
N LEU A 96 -9.54 -4.76 8.39
CA LEU A 96 -10.90 -5.00 8.86
C LEU A 96 -11.63 -6.03 7.97
N ALA A 97 -11.43 -5.98 6.66
CA ALA A 97 -11.93 -6.98 5.73
C ALA A 97 -11.36 -8.37 6.02
N CYS A 98 -10.04 -8.49 6.23
CA CYS A 98 -9.38 -9.74 6.63
C CYS A 98 -9.94 -10.29 7.96
N HIS A 99 -10.17 -9.42 8.95
CA HIS A 99 -10.82 -9.83 10.18
C HIS A 99 -12.28 -10.26 9.97
N ARG A 100 -13.00 -9.61 9.06
CA ARG A 100 -14.40 -9.95 8.75
C ARG A 100 -14.53 -11.30 8.07
N ILE A 101 -13.61 -11.67 7.17
CA ILE A 101 -13.62 -12.99 6.51
C ILE A 101 -13.02 -14.09 7.38
N GLY A 102 -12.51 -13.76 8.57
CA GLY A 102 -11.93 -14.74 9.49
C GLY A 102 -10.58 -15.27 9.01
N PHE A 103 -9.75 -14.42 8.39
CA PHE A 103 -8.40 -14.81 7.99
C PHE A 103 -7.63 -15.38 9.19
N ASP A 104 -7.13 -16.60 9.01
CA ASP A 104 -6.29 -17.29 9.99
C ASP A 104 -4.83 -17.13 9.57
N PRO A 105 -4.01 -16.38 10.34
CA PRO A 105 -2.60 -16.19 10.05
C PRO A 105 -1.73 -17.37 10.50
N ALA A 106 -2.31 -18.45 11.03
CA ALA A 106 -1.55 -19.63 11.41
C ALA A 106 -0.89 -20.28 10.19
N PHE A 107 0.37 -20.68 10.35
CA PHE A 107 1.08 -21.43 9.33
C PHE A 107 0.38 -22.77 9.06
N ARG A 108 0.33 -23.14 7.79
CA ARG A 108 -0.21 -24.40 7.29
C ARG A 108 0.90 -25.27 6.72
N ASP A 109 0.61 -26.56 6.60
CA ASP A 109 1.53 -27.50 5.99
C ASP A 109 1.85 -27.07 4.54
N GLY A 110 3.14 -26.95 4.24
CA GLY A 110 3.62 -26.48 2.95
C GLY A 110 3.94 -24.98 2.86
N ASP A 111 3.57 -24.16 3.85
CA ASP A 111 3.92 -22.72 3.87
C ASP A 111 5.45 -22.48 3.87
N PHE A 112 6.22 -23.47 4.36
CA PHE A 112 7.68 -23.44 4.36
C PHE A 112 8.30 -24.30 3.25
N ALA A 113 7.54 -24.67 2.23
CA ALA A 113 8.06 -25.44 1.10
C ALA A 113 9.17 -24.66 0.38
N ARG A 114 10.32 -25.32 0.17
CA ARG A 114 11.52 -24.67 -0.36
C ARG A 114 11.36 -24.18 -1.79
N LEU A 115 10.64 -24.91 -2.63
CA LEU A 115 10.52 -24.58 -4.06
C LEU A 115 9.66 -23.32 -4.29
N PRO A 116 8.43 -23.18 -3.74
CA PRO A 116 7.68 -21.93 -3.84
C PRO A 116 8.42 -20.73 -3.24
N ARG A 117 9.08 -20.93 -2.08
CA ARG A 117 9.93 -19.93 -1.45
C ARG A 117 11.05 -19.46 -2.38
N ALA A 118 11.84 -20.39 -2.90
CA ALA A 118 12.94 -20.07 -3.82
C ALA A 118 12.44 -19.38 -5.10
N ALA A 119 11.30 -19.81 -5.65
CA ALA A 119 10.69 -19.18 -6.80
C ALA A 119 10.24 -17.73 -6.51
N GLY A 120 9.56 -17.50 -5.39
CA GLY A 120 9.14 -16.16 -4.97
C GLY A 120 10.31 -15.22 -4.71
N VAL A 121 11.37 -15.71 -4.04
CA VAL A 121 12.62 -14.97 -3.86
C VAL A 121 13.26 -14.64 -5.21
N ALA A 122 13.37 -15.62 -6.12
CA ALA A 122 13.95 -15.40 -7.44
C ALA A 122 13.16 -14.37 -8.24
N VAL A 123 11.82 -14.43 -8.22
CA VAL A 123 10.95 -13.43 -8.85
C VAL A 123 11.18 -12.05 -8.24
N GLY A 124 11.13 -11.91 -6.91
CA GLY A 124 11.32 -10.64 -6.23
C GLY A 124 12.69 -10.01 -6.52
N LEU A 125 13.76 -10.83 -6.52
CA LEU A 125 15.10 -10.38 -6.86
C LEU A 125 15.22 -9.99 -8.35
N ALA A 126 14.55 -10.69 -9.26
CA ALA A 126 14.57 -10.38 -10.69
C ALA A 126 13.83 -9.07 -11.03
N LEU A 127 12.79 -8.71 -10.25
CA LEU A 127 12.07 -7.44 -10.45
C LEU A 127 12.97 -6.20 -10.29
N VAL A 128 14.01 -6.29 -9.46
CA VAL A 128 14.94 -5.17 -9.20
C VAL A 128 15.75 -4.78 -10.44
N PRO A 129 16.60 -5.65 -11.04
CA PRO A 129 17.34 -5.30 -12.24
C PRO A 129 16.43 -5.06 -13.44
N VAL A 130 15.28 -5.73 -13.55
CA VAL A 130 14.29 -5.45 -14.60
C VAL A 130 13.75 -4.03 -14.46
N GLY A 131 13.36 -3.64 -13.25
CA GLY A 131 12.87 -2.29 -12.96
C GLY A 131 13.92 -1.20 -13.22
N ILE A 132 15.16 -1.43 -12.76
CA ILE A 132 16.29 -0.53 -13.01
C ILE A 132 16.58 -0.43 -14.51
N GLY A 133 16.58 -1.56 -15.23
CA GLY A 133 16.78 -1.60 -16.68
C GLY A 133 15.73 -0.78 -17.43
N LEU A 134 14.46 -0.90 -17.04
CA LEU A 134 13.38 -0.09 -17.61
C LEU A 134 13.59 1.41 -17.38
N VAL A 135 13.98 1.81 -16.16
CA VAL A 135 14.31 3.20 -15.83
C VAL A 135 15.46 3.70 -16.71
N ALA A 136 16.47 2.87 -16.97
CA ALA A 136 17.62 3.22 -17.80
C ALA A 136 17.27 3.40 -19.29
N VAL A 137 16.22 2.75 -19.79
CA VAL A 137 15.74 2.93 -21.18
C VAL A 137 15.15 4.33 -21.41
N GLY A 138 14.58 4.95 -20.37
CA GLY A 138 14.20 6.36 -20.41
C GLY A 138 12.97 6.72 -19.55
N ASN A 139 12.70 8.02 -19.46
CA ASN A 139 11.71 8.58 -18.53
C ASN A 139 10.28 8.04 -18.70
N ARG A 140 9.88 7.58 -19.90
CA ARG A 140 8.55 6.99 -20.12
C ARG A 140 8.28 5.73 -19.30
N PHE A 141 9.36 5.04 -18.87
CA PHE A 141 9.27 3.85 -18.05
C PHE A 141 9.60 4.10 -16.58
N LEU A 142 9.81 5.36 -16.19
CA LEU A 142 10.22 5.70 -14.82
C LEU A 142 9.22 5.19 -13.78
N TYR A 143 7.92 5.34 -14.04
CA TYR A 143 6.88 4.86 -13.13
C TYR A 143 6.90 3.33 -13.00
N LEU A 144 6.81 2.62 -14.13
CA LEU A 144 6.76 1.16 -14.15
C LEU A 144 8.05 0.54 -13.60
N GLY A 145 9.21 0.97 -14.11
CA GLY A 145 10.49 0.45 -13.69
C GLY A 145 10.80 0.79 -12.23
N GLY A 146 10.47 2.01 -11.79
CA GLY A 146 10.55 2.40 -10.39
C GLY A 146 9.65 1.57 -9.50
N LEU A 147 8.43 1.24 -9.92
CA LEU A 147 7.51 0.38 -9.18
C LEU A 147 8.06 -1.05 -9.05
N LEU A 148 8.53 -1.67 -10.14
CA LEU A 148 9.06 -3.03 -10.11
C LEU A 148 10.30 -3.11 -9.22
N ALA A 149 11.22 -2.13 -9.34
CA ALA A 149 12.42 -2.09 -8.51
C ALA A 149 12.11 -1.87 -7.03
N TRP A 150 11.04 -1.12 -6.71
CA TRP A 150 10.62 -0.88 -5.34
C TRP A 150 9.84 -2.05 -4.74
N VAL A 151 9.01 -2.75 -5.51
CA VAL A 151 8.21 -3.88 -5.02
C VAL A 151 9.01 -5.18 -4.93
N GLY A 152 10.03 -5.35 -5.77
CA GLY A 152 10.89 -6.54 -5.82
C GLY A 152 11.41 -7.02 -4.46
N PRO A 153 12.03 -6.15 -3.63
CA PRO A 153 12.51 -6.52 -2.31
C PRO A 153 11.40 -7.00 -1.37
N VAL A 154 10.20 -6.40 -1.45
CA VAL A 154 9.05 -6.84 -0.63
C VAL A 154 8.61 -8.24 -1.02
N VAL A 155 8.51 -8.51 -2.32
CA VAL A 155 8.18 -9.86 -2.82
C VAL A 155 9.26 -10.85 -2.36
N ALA A 156 10.53 -10.52 -2.52
CA ALA A 156 11.61 -11.41 -2.09
C ALA A 156 11.59 -11.69 -0.58
N LEU A 157 11.21 -10.72 0.26
CA LEU A 157 11.10 -10.88 1.71
C LEU A 157 9.88 -11.70 2.15
N GLN A 158 8.79 -11.66 1.37
CA GLN A 158 7.54 -12.35 1.70
C GLN A 158 7.56 -13.86 1.41
N TRP A 159 8.48 -14.33 0.57
CA TRP A 159 8.58 -15.73 0.14
C TRP A 159 9.76 -16.44 0.79
#